data_AF-A0A949CWS0-F1
#
_entry.id   AF-A0A949CWS0-F1
#
_cell.length_a   1.000
_cell.length_b   1.000
_cell.length_c   1.000
_cell.angle_alpha   90.00
_cell.angle_beta   90.00
_cell.angle_gamma   90.00
#
_symmetry.space_group_name_H-M   'P 1'
#
loop_
_entity.id
_entity.type
_entity.pdbx_description
1 polymer ?
#
loop_
_entity_poly.entity_id
_entity_poly.type
_entity_poly.pdbx_seq_one_letter_code
_entity_poly.pdbx_strand_id
1 'polypeptide(L)'
;MNRLSSFILFSCTLLMSTFSIPSASAQSSLIAQRVNPSNPCPYGGRVAGANCKIYAFENPVIVVPSVKYWLSVEYAGVYYKPVDKICPYGGGRVGANCKLVALDGFLTKGIDYWVDTTIQYPGVYYRQSK
;
A
#
# COMPACT_ATOMS: atom_id res chain seq x y z
N MET A 1 -30.47 -72.20 15.68
CA MET A 1 -30.73 -71.85 17.10
C MET A 1 -29.58 -70.99 17.59
N ASN A 2 -29.94 -69.97 18.37
CA ASN A 2 -29.15 -68.81 18.81
C ASN A 2 -27.79 -69.09 19.51
N ARG A 3 -27.05 -67.98 19.63
CA ARG A 3 -26.01 -67.62 20.63
C ARG A 3 -24.56 -67.92 20.20
N LEU A 4 -23.53 -67.15 20.55
CA LEU A 4 -23.27 -65.77 21.02
C LEU A 4 -21.73 -65.66 21.01
N SER A 5 -21.21 -64.48 20.72
CA SER A 5 -19.98 -63.86 21.27
C SER A 5 -18.74 -64.70 21.65
N SER A 6 -17.58 -64.43 21.02
CA SER A 6 -16.32 -64.01 21.68
C SER A 6 -15.15 -63.98 20.67
N PHE A 7 -14.60 -62.80 20.40
CA PHE A 7 -13.31 -62.31 20.96
C PHE A 7 -12.10 -63.17 20.60
N ILE A 8 -11.45 -62.85 19.47
CA ILE A 8 -10.02 -63.13 19.27
C ILE A 8 -9.34 -61.80 18.96
N LEU A 9 -8.41 -61.46 19.85
CA LEU A 9 -7.55 -60.29 19.80
C LEU A 9 -6.64 -60.35 18.58
N PHE A 10 -6.60 -59.28 17.80
CA PHE A 10 -5.40 -58.94 17.03
C PHE A 10 -4.95 -57.55 17.46
N SER A 11 -3.85 -57.54 18.21
CA SER A 11 -3.09 -56.34 18.53
C SER A 11 -2.71 -55.62 17.24
N CYS A 12 -3.20 -54.40 17.06
CA CYS A 12 -2.58 -53.46 16.15
C CYS A 12 -2.16 -52.25 16.97
N THR A 13 -0.85 -52.21 17.20
CA THR A 13 -0.07 -51.21 17.90
C THR A 13 -0.56 -49.78 17.69
N LEU A 14 -0.75 -49.06 18.81
CA LEU A 14 -0.79 -47.60 18.83
C LEU A 14 0.51 -47.06 18.19
N LEU A 15 0.42 -46.55 16.97
CA LEU A 15 1.21 -45.38 16.59
C LEU A 15 0.27 -44.17 16.67
N MET A 16 0.28 -43.51 17.82
CA MET A 16 -0.12 -42.12 17.93
C MET A 16 0.95 -41.29 17.21
N SER A 17 0.93 -41.27 15.88
CA SER A 17 1.59 -40.24 15.11
C SER A 17 0.80 -38.95 15.35
N THR A 18 1.26 -38.18 16.34
CA THR A 18 0.88 -36.79 16.47
C THR A 18 1.36 -36.09 15.21
N PHE A 19 0.49 -36.00 14.22
CA PHE A 19 0.63 -35.04 13.15
C PHE A 19 0.54 -33.67 13.79
N SER A 20 1.70 -33.14 14.19
CA SER A 20 1.87 -31.73 14.48
C SER A 20 1.53 -31.01 13.19
N ILE A 21 0.29 -30.53 13.08
CA ILE A 21 -0.08 -29.52 12.11
C ILE A 21 0.81 -28.33 12.48
N PRO A 22 1.81 -27.94 11.67
CA PRO A 22 2.43 -26.64 11.90
C PRO A 22 1.29 -25.65 11.69
N SER A 23 0.84 -25.05 12.81
CA SER A 23 -0.06 -23.92 12.77
C SER A 23 0.65 -22.90 11.90
N ALA A 24 0.20 -22.79 10.66
CA ALA A 24 0.55 -21.69 9.79
C ALA A 24 -0.09 -20.46 10.43
N SER A 25 0.55 -19.94 11.47
CA SER A 25 0.49 -18.52 11.75
C SER A 25 1.07 -17.89 10.49
N ALA A 26 0.18 -17.60 9.55
CA ALA A 26 0.40 -16.60 8.53
C ALA A 26 0.72 -15.32 9.30
N GLN A 27 1.99 -15.16 9.67
CA GLN A 27 2.58 -13.86 9.90
C GLN A 27 2.51 -13.20 8.54
N SER A 28 1.36 -12.60 8.24
CA SER A 28 1.26 -11.58 7.23
C SER A 28 2.43 -10.65 7.48
N SER A 29 3.41 -10.72 6.59
CA SER A 29 4.42 -9.70 6.41
C SER A 29 3.70 -8.46 5.89
N LEU A 30 2.87 -7.86 6.74
CA LEU A 30 2.62 -6.44 6.67
C LEU A 30 3.98 -5.86 6.98
N ILE A 31 4.67 -5.42 5.93
CA ILE A 31 5.64 -4.35 6.06
C ILE A 31 4.81 -3.15 6.54
N ALA A 32 4.45 -3.16 7.83
CA ALA A 32 4.24 -1.97 8.60
C ALA A 32 5.62 -1.35 8.62
N GLN A 33 5.93 -0.60 7.57
CA GLN A 33 7.04 0.31 7.57
C GLN A 33 6.95 1.05 8.89
N ARG A 34 7.95 0.86 9.76
CA ARG A 34 7.97 1.49 11.07
C ARG A 34 7.88 2.99 10.82
N VAL A 35 6.68 3.52 11.03
CA VAL A 35 6.42 4.95 11.17
C VAL A 35 7.34 5.37 12.29
N ASN A 36 8.44 6.05 11.95
CA ASN A 36 9.29 6.65 12.97
C ASN A 36 8.42 7.67 13.70
N PRO A 37 8.12 7.51 14.99
CA PRO A 37 7.22 8.41 15.71
C PRO A 37 7.76 9.85 15.78
N SER A 38 9.05 10.05 15.51
CA SER A 38 9.67 11.37 15.40
C SER A 38 9.57 11.98 13.99
N ASN A 39 9.03 11.26 13.02
CA ASN A 39 8.82 11.76 11.66
C ASN A 39 7.33 12.12 11.46
N PRO A 40 6.96 13.41 11.50
CA PRO A 40 5.57 13.84 11.28
C PRO A 40 5.03 13.51 9.89
N CYS A 41 5.91 13.16 8.94
CA CYS A 41 5.59 12.75 7.58
C CYS A 41 6.14 11.34 7.28
N PRO A 42 5.57 10.29 7.90
CA PRO A 42 6.12 8.94 7.89
C PRO A 42 6.10 8.28 6.51
N TYR A 43 5.24 8.73 5.61
CA TYR A 43 5.12 8.22 4.26
C TYR A 43 5.94 9.06 3.26
N GLY A 44 6.73 10.03 3.73
CA GLY A 44 7.56 10.92 2.91
C GLY A 44 6.96 12.31 2.71
N GLY A 45 7.69 13.17 1.99
CA GLY A 45 7.34 14.60 1.87
C GLY A 45 7.88 15.46 3.01
N ARG A 46 7.36 16.68 3.15
CA ARG A 46 7.70 17.63 4.22
C ARG A 46 6.45 18.21 4.86
N VAL A 47 6.57 18.63 6.12
CA VAL A 47 5.51 19.33 6.85
C VAL A 47 5.08 20.59 6.11
N ALA A 48 3.77 20.73 5.91
CA ALA A 48 3.11 21.89 5.33
C ALA A 48 1.85 22.18 6.16
N GLY A 49 2.00 23.00 7.20
CA GLY A 49 0.94 23.26 8.19
C GLY A 49 0.63 22.01 9.01
N ALA A 50 -0.64 21.57 9.00
CA ALA A 50 -1.11 20.34 9.64
C ALA A 50 -0.98 19.08 8.74
N ASN A 51 -0.45 19.25 7.52
CA ASN A 51 -0.37 18.20 6.52
C ASN A 51 1.08 17.91 6.14
N CYS A 52 1.28 16.85 5.38
CA CYS A 52 2.52 16.50 4.72
C CYS A 52 2.36 16.70 3.22
N LYS A 53 3.23 17.51 2.63
CA LYS A 53 3.28 17.77 1.19
C LYS A 53 4.37 16.93 0.54
N ILE A 54 4.01 16.23 -0.52
CA ILE A 54 4.94 15.42 -1.30
C ILE A 54 5.47 16.26 -2.47
N TYR A 55 6.78 16.49 -2.48
CA TYR A 55 7.47 17.28 -3.50
C TYR A 55 8.10 16.41 -4.58
N ALA A 56 8.49 15.19 -4.22
CA ALA A 56 9.04 14.17 -5.09
C ALA A 56 8.67 12.79 -4.53
N PHE A 57 8.45 11.82 -5.42
CA PHE A 57 8.10 10.45 -5.05
C PHE A 57 9.37 9.60 -5.07
N GLU A 58 10.20 9.77 -4.05
CA GLU A 58 11.51 9.09 -3.94
C GLU A 58 11.46 7.84 -3.03
N ASN A 59 10.34 7.61 -2.35
CA ASN A 59 10.18 6.52 -1.39
C ASN A 59 9.15 5.52 -1.93
N PRO A 60 9.45 4.21 -2.05
CA PRO A 60 8.57 3.18 -2.67
C PRO A 60 7.21 2.95 -1.98
N VAL A 61 6.92 3.74 -0.95
CA VAL A 61 5.73 3.73 -0.10
C VAL A 61 4.63 4.59 -0.72
N ILE A 62 5.02 5.55 -1.56
CA ILE A 62 4.11 6.39 -2.29
C ILE A 62 4.59 6.47 -3.74
N VAL A 63 3.72 5.96 -4.62
CA VAL A 63 3.74 6.04 -6.09
C VAL A 63 4.64 5.04 -6.83
N VAL A 64 4.15 4.70 -8.02
CA VAL A 64 4.72 3.74 -8.97
C VAL A 64 6.23 3.98 -9.13
N PRO A 65 7.06 2.97 -8.81
CA PRO A 65 8.49 3.04 -9.02
C PRO A 65 8.83 3.48 -10.45
N SER A 66 9.88 4.29 -10.60
CA SER A 66 10.42 4.73 -11.90
C SER A 66 9.59 5.77 -12.67
N VAL A 67 8.43 6.21 -12.15
CA VAL A 67 7.71 7.34 -12.76
C VAL A 67 8.26 8.66 -12.23
N LYS A 68 8.73 9.52 -13.15
CA LYS A 68 9.19 10.86 -12.81
C LYS A 68 8.02 11.83 -12.80
N TYR A 69 7.62 12.25 -11.60
CA TYR A 69 6.65 13.31 -11.42
C TYR A 69 7.34 14.65 -11.15
N TRP A 70 6.66 15.75 -11.46
CA TRP A 70 7.10 17.10 -11.10
C TRP A 70 5.92 17.99 -10.76
N LEU A 71 6.18 19.00 -9.94
CA LEU A 71 5.21 20.03 -9.60
C LEU A 71 5.32 21.21 -10.59
N SER A 72 4.19 21.71 -11.07
CA SER A 72 4.11 23.01 -11.77
C SER A 72 3.26 23.98 -10.95
N VAL A 73 3.87 25.09 -10.56
CA VAL A 73 3.15 26.20 -9.91
C VAL A 73 2.39 27.02 -10.95
N GLU A 74 3.03 27.30 -12.10
CA GLU A 74 2.45 28.05 -13.22
C GLU A 74 1.15 27.42 -13.73
N TYR A 75 1.11 26.08 -13.85
CA TYR A 75 -0.08 25.34 -14.31
C TYR A 75 -0.83 24.62 -13.18
N ALA A 76 -0.43 24.90 -11.93
CA ALA A 76 -1.06 24.43 -10.70
C ALA A 76 -1.38 22.92 -10.69
N GLY A 77 -0.36 22.08 -10.54
CA GLY A 77 -0.59 20.66 -10.35
C GLY A 77 0.67 19.81 -10.38
N VAL A 78 0.46 18.51 -10.19
CA VAL A 78 1.50 17.49 -10.31
C VAL A 78 1.36 16.80 -11.65
N TYR A 79 2.49 16.62 -12.34
CA TYR A 79 2.54 16.14 -13.71
C TYR A 79 3.50 14.97 -13.85
N TYR A 80 3.24 14.13 -14.84
CA TYR A 80 4.14 13.05 -15.27
C TYR A 80 4.02 12.79 -16.76
N LYS A 81 4.99 12.04 -17.33
CA LYS A 81 4.96 11.65 -18.75
C LYS A 81 3.93 10.55 -18.99
N PRO A 82 3.10 10.63 -20.05
CA PRO A 82 2.18 9.55 -20.39
C PRO A 82 2.95 8.28 -20.77
N VAL A 83 2.36 7.12 -20.48
CA VAL A 83 2.82 5.81 -20.93
C VAL A 83 1.89 5.39 -22.06
N ASP A 84 2.43 5.04 -23.24
CA ASP A 84 1.63 4.68 -24.41
C ASP A 84 0.49 5.66 -24.73
N LYS A 85 0.77 6.97 -24.54
CA LYS A 85 -0.18 8.09 -24.74
C LYS A 85 -1.39 8.11 -23.79
N ILE A 86 -1.40 7.28 -22.75
CA ILE A 86 -2.42 7.27 -21.70
C ILE A 86 -1.87 7.74 -20.35
N CYS A 87 -2.77 8.01 -19.40
CA CYS A 87 -2.46 8.44 -18.03
C CYS A 87 -2.81 7.33 -17.02
N PRO A 88 -1.97 6.28 -16.88
CA PRO A 88 -2.34 5.08 -16.14
C PRO A 88 -2.19 5.19 -14.61
N TYR A 89 -1.69 6.32 -14.10
CA TYR A 89 -1.36 6.51 -12.68
C TYR A 89 -2.28 7.54 -12.01
N GLY A 90 -3.43 7.79 -12.63
CA GLY A 90 -4.41 8.78 -12.24
C GLY A 90 -4.27 10.11 -12.99
N GLY A 91 -5.38 10.86 -13.03
CA GLY A 91 -5.45 12.14 -13.72
C GLY A 91 -5.90 12.08 -15.17
N GLY A 92 -5.55 13.12 -15.93
CA GLY A 92 -5.93 13.26 -17.34
C GLY A 92 -4.87 13.97 -18.18
N ARG A 93 -4.99 13.86 -19.51
CA ARG A 93 -4.04 14.52 -20.43
C ARG A 93 -4.21 16.04 -20.41
N VAL A 94 -3.09 16.75 -20.26
CA VAL A 94 -2.98 18.20 -20.40
C VAL A 94 -1.73 18.51 -21.23
N GLY A 95 -1.95 18.97 -22.47
CA GLY A 95 -0.87 19.11 -23.44
C GLY A 95 -0.13 17.79 -23.66
N ALA A 96 1.20 17.80 -23.63
CA ALA A 96 2.04 16.60 -23.80
C ALA A 96 2.12 15.70 -22.56
N ASN A 97 1.53 16.11 -21.43
CA ASN A 97 1.73 15.47 -20.13
C ASN A 97 0.42 14.96 -19.52
N CYS A 98 0.54 14.14 -18.48
CA CYS A 98 -0.57 13.80 -17.61
C CYS A 98 -0.58 14.75 -16.41
N LYS A 99 -1.73 15.38 -16.12
CA LYS A 99 -1.97 16.15 -14.90
C LYS A 99 -2.72 15.26 -13.92
N LEU A 100 -2.11 15.02 -12.77
CA LEU A 100 -2.68 14.25 -11.68
C LEU A 100 -3.86 15.02 -11.08
N VAL A 101 -5.02 14.37 -10.96
CA VAL A 101 -6.18 14.88 -10.18
C VAL A 101 -6.60 13.91 -9.07
N ALA A 102 -6.17 12.66 -9.18
CA ALA A 102 -6.33 11.60 -8.21
C ALA A 102 -5.15 10.63 -8.37
N LEU A 103 -4.94 9.78 -7.36
CA LEU A 103 -3.92 8.75 -7.34
C LEU A 103 -4.62 7.39 -7.36
N ASP A 104 -4.48 6.65 -8.44
CA ASP A 104 -5.19 5.37 -8.62
C ASP A 104 -4.36 4.20 -8.07
N GLY A 105 -4.68 3.72 -6.88
CA GLY A 105 -4.27 2.39 -6.40
C GLY A 105 -2.81 2.19 -5.97
N PHE A 106 -1.92 3.18 -6.15
CA PHE A 106 -0.48 3.09 -5.81
C PHE A 106 -0.08 3.81 -4.52
N LEU A 107 -1.05 3.98 -3.62
CA LEU A 107 -0.87 4.67 -2.34
C LEU A 107 -0.88 3.71 -1.17
N THR A 108 -0.26 4.14 -0.06
CA THR A 108 -0.34 3.39 1.19
C THR A 108 -1.81 3.25 1.59
N LYS A 109 -2.28 2.00 1.68
CA LYS A 109 -3.67 1.69 2.00
C LYS A 109 -4.05 2.24 3.38
N GLY A 110 -5.23 2.85 3.47
CA GLY A 110 -5.75 3.41 4.73
C GLY A 110 -5.26 4.81 5.07
N ILE A 111 -4.52 5.46 4.17
CA ILE A 111 -4.14 6.87 4.29
C ILE A 111 -4.93 7.68 3.27
N ASP A 112 -5.57 8.74 3.76
CA ASP A 112 -6.34 9.67 2.92
C ASP A 112 -5.39 10.67 2.26
N TYR A 113 -5.03 10.38 1.01
CA TYR A 113 -4.28 11.29 0.16
C TYR A 113 -5.23 12.15 -0.68
N TRP A 114 -4.82 13.39 -0.96
CA TRP A 114 -5.52 14.24 -1.93
C TRP A 114 -4.55 15.03 -2.78
N VAL A 115 -5.00 15.44 -3.96
CA VAL A 115 -4.28 16.32 -4.87
C VAL A 115 -4.89 17.71 -4.77
N ASP A 116 -4.07 18.70 -4.47
CA ASP A 116 -4.44 20.11 -4.56
C ASP A 116 -3.93 20.64 -5.91
N THR A 117 -4.83 21.19 -6.71
CA THR A 117 -4.52 21.77 -8.03
C THR A 117 -4.72 23.28 -8.05
N THR A 118 -4.83 23.92 -6.89
CA THR A 118 -4.91 25.37 -6.79
C THR A 118 -3.54 25.99 -7.05
N ILE A 119 -3.52 27.20 -7.63
CA ILE A 119 -2.27 27.93 -7.88
C ILE A 119 -1.49 28.17 -6.59
N GLN A 120 -2.20 28.36 -5.47
CA GLN A 120 -1.59 28.72 -4.20
C GLN A 120 -0.86 27.53 -3.54
N TYR A 121 -1.38 26.31 -3.70
CA TYR A 121 -0.86 25.14 -2.99
C TYR A 121 -0.85 23.86 -3.84
N PRO A 122 -0.31 23.85 -5.07
CA PRO A 122 -0.40 22.66 -5.89
C PRO A 122 0.46 21.54 -5.30
N GLY A 123 -0.02 20.30 -5.29
CA GLY A 123 0.74 19.16 -4.76
C GLY A 123 -0.11 17.96 -4.36
N VAL A 124 0.56 16.91 -3.87
CA VAL A 124 -0.09 15.77 -3.21
C VAL A 124 0.11 15.89 -1.71
N TYR A 125 -0.96 15.67 -0.95
CA TYR A 125 -1.00 15.86 0.49
C TYR A 125 -1.59 14.64 1.20
N TYR A 126 -1.21 14.48 2.46
CA TYR A 126 -1.87 13.62 3.44
C TYR A 126 -1.76 14.25 4.84
N ARG A 127 -2.56 13.78 5.80
CA ARG A 127 -2.49 14.28 7.19
C ARG A 127 -1.23 13.77 7.90
N GLN A 128 -0.65 14.63 8.74
CA GLN A 128 0.46 14.21 9.62
C GLN A 128 0.00 13.10 10.57
N SER A 129 0.93 12.20 10.92
CA SER A 129 0.73 11.27 12.04
C SER A 129 0.80 12.06 13.35
N LYS A 130 -0.24 11.94 14.18
CA LYS A 130 -0.26 12.50 15.55
C LYS A 130 0.71 11.77 16.46
#